data_AF-A0A8T9BS53-F1
#
_entry.id   AF-A0A8T9BS53-F1
#
_cell.length_a   1.000
_cell.length_b   1.000
_cell.length_c   1.000
_cell.angle_alpha   90.00
_cell.angle_beta   90.00
_cell.angle_gamma   90.00
#
_symmetry.space_group_name_H-M   'P 1'
#
loop_
_entity.id
_entity.type
_entity.pdbx_description
1 polymer ?
#
loop_
_entity_poly.entity_id
_entity_poly.type
_entity_poly.pdbx_seq_one_letter_code
_entity_poly.pdbx_strand_id
1 'polypeptide(L)'
;MTAPKITLAPATLQDFYTLATLENRVFWDDNFSNIAFGPDRGSPENIQLRAASLEASLTKEGQSWRYVKAVDGSGTVVGWAGWGVVTQEGKEKEVVKKEMEEVQMGRGWGVGAD
;
A
#
# COMPACT_ATOMS: atom_id res chain seq x y z
N MET A 1 21.30 10.14 25.76
CA MET A 1 20.90 8.83 25.22
C MET A 1 21.35 8.80 23.77
N THR A 2 22.14 7.80 23.36
CA THR A 2 22.49 7.59 21.95
C THR A 2 21.27 7.05 21.21
N ALA A 3 21.00 7.57 20.02
CA ALA A 3 19.91 7.05 19.19
C ALA A 3 20.15 5.57 18.87
N PRO A 4 19.11 4.72 18.89
CA PRO A 4 19.25 3.32 18.53
C PRO A 4 19.77 3.20 17.09
N LYS A 5 20.70 2.27 16.87
CA LYS A 5 21.23 2.00 15.54
C LYS A 5 20.14 1.36 14.70
N ILE A 6 19.76 2.03 13.61
CA ILE A 6 18.80 1.53 12.61
C ILE A 6 19.56 1.16 11.33
N THR A 7 19.24 0.01 10.75
CA THR A 7 19.75 -0.43 9.45
C THR A 7 18.60 -0.54 8.45
N LEU A 8 18.90 -0.31 7.17
CA LEU A 8 17.94 -0.47 6.09
C LEU A 8 18.24 -1.78 5.34
N ALA A 9 17.20 -2.53 5.03
CA ALA A 9 17.29 -3.77 4.25
C ALA A 9 16.15 -3.84 3.23
N PRO A 10 16.33 -4.51 2.08
CA PRO A 10 15.21 -4.84 1.21
C PRO A 10 14.14 -5.64 1.98
N ALA A 11 12.87 -5.31 1.75
CA ALA A 11 11.78 -6.13 2.27
C ALA A 11 11.65 -7.42 1.45
N THR A 12 11.31 -8.50 2.14
CA THR A 12 11.02 -9.82 1.57
C THR A 12 9.52 -10.11 1.65
N LEU A 13 9.04 -11.14 0.94
CA LEU A 13 7.62 -11.52 0.97
C LEU A 13 7.13 -11.82 2.39
N GLN A 14 7.99 -12.42 3.23
CA GLN A 14 7.66 -12.73 4.63
C GLN A 14 7.47 -11.48 5.49
N ASP A 15 7.97 -10.32 5.07
CA ASP A 15 7.86 -9.08 5.83
C ASP A 15 6.50 -8.39 5.66
N PHE A 16 5.74 -8.68 4.58
CA PHE A 16 4.60 -7.84 4.21
C PHE A 16 3.46 -7.81 5.23
N TYR A 17 3.22 -8.91 5.95
CA TYR A 17 2.26 -8.89 7.05
C TYR A 17 2.70 -7.93 8.17
N THR A 18 3.99 -7.95 8.52
CA THR A 18 4.58 -7.04 9.51
C THR A 18 4.53 -5.59 9.03
N LEU A 19 4.81 -5.33 7.74
CA LEU A 19 4.75 -3.99 7.17
C LEU A 19 3.33 -3.43 7.20
N ALA A 20 2.34 -4.22 6.77
CA ALA A 20 0.93 -3.85 6.80
C ALA A 20 0.43 -3.60 8.24
N THR A 21 0.85 -4.44 9.19
CA THR A 21 0.54 -4.26 10.62
C THR A 21 1.12 -2.94 11.14
N LEU A 22 2.37 -2.62 10.79
CA LEU A 22 3.02 -1.39 11.21
C LEU A 22 2.37 -0.16 10.57
N GLU A 23 2.07 -0.21 9.28
CA GLU A 23 1.34 0.82 8.55
C GLU A 23 -0.01 1.13 9.21
N ASN A 24 -0.80 0.08 9.49
CA ASN A 24 -2.09 0.21 10.15
C ASN A 24 -1.99 0.89 11.52
N ARG A 25 -0.98 0.54 12.32
CA ARG A 25 -0.78 1.13 13.65
C ARG A 25 -0.35 2.59 13.58
N VAL A 26 0.59 2.92 12.67
CA VAL A 26 1.15 4.27 12.55
C VAL A 26 0.11 5.24 11.99
N PHE A 27 -0.67 4.80 11.00
CA PHE A 27 -1.68 5.61 10.34
C PHE A 27 -3.09 5.35 10.85
N TRP A 28 -3.26 4.76 12.05
CA TRP A 28 -4.55 4.31 12.54
C TRP A 28 -5.65 5.39 12.46
N ASP A 29 -5.30 6.62 12.85
CA ASP A 29 -6.23 7.76 12.85
C ASP A 29 -6.21 8.58 11.55
N ASP A 30 -5.45 8.14 10.54
CA ASP A 30 -5.42 8.78 9.22
C ASP A 30 -6.57 8.26 8.35
N ASN A 31 -7.21 9.17 7.61
CA ASN A 31 -8.25 8.83 6.62
C ASN A 31 -7.74 7.82 5.57
N PHE A 32 -6.43 7.86 5.26
CA PHE A 32 -5.77 6.89 4.40
C PHE A 32 -6.00 5.45 4.85
N SER A 33 -5.99 5.16 6.16
CA SER A 33 -6.13 3.80 6.67
C SER A 33 -7.51 3.19 6.41
N ASN A 34 -8.57 4.00 6.38
CA ASN A 34 -9.90 3.52 6.01
C ASN A 34 -9.94 3.04 4.55
N ILE A 35 -9.24 3.75 3.66
CA ILE A 35 -9.17 3.41 2.24
C ILE A 35 -8.27 2.19 2.04
N ALA A 36 -7.13 2.15 2.73
CA ALA A 36 -6.11 1.12 2.54
C ALA A 36 -6.50 -0.24 3.15
N PHE A 37 -7.26 -0.26 4.25
CA PHE A 37 -7.58 -1.47 5.01
C PHE A 37 -9.09 -1.75 5.13
N GLY A 38 -9.97 -0.81 4.79
CA GLY A 38 -11.42 -0.96 4.94
C GLY A 38 -11.95 -0.62 6.35
N PRO A 39 -13.26 -0.85 6.60
CA PRO A 39 -13.93 -0.43 7.84
C PRO A 39 -13.43 -1.16 9.09
N ASP A 40 -13.09 -2.45 8.99
CA ASP A 40 -12.53 -3.25 10.09
C ASP A 40 -11.00 -3.31 10.01
N ARG A 41 -10.35 -2.17 9.81
CA ARG A 41 -8.93 -2.05 9.46
C ARG A 41 -7.93 -2.78 10.36
N GLY A 42 -8.30 -3.07 11.61
CA GLY A 42 -7.45 -3.78 12.57
C GLY A 42 -7.64 -5.31 12.58
N SER A 43 -8.59 -5.85 11.81
CA SER A 43 -8.82 -7.29 11.78
C SER A 43 -7.64 -8.03 11.13
N PRO A 44 -7.27 -9.23 11.61
CA PRO A 44 -6.22 -10.03 11.00
C PRO A 44 -6.43 -10.25 9.50
N GLU A 45 -7.67 -10.40 9.07
CA GLU A 45 -8.07 -10.60 7.67
C GLU A 45 -7.77 -9.36 6.82
N ASN A 46 -8.08 -8.15 7.31
CA ASN A 46 -7.82 -6.91 6.55
C ASN A 46 -6.33 -6.56 6.51
N ILE A 47 -5.58 -6.85 7.58
CA ILE A 47 -4.12 -6.78 7.55
C ILE A 47 -3.56 -7.74 6.50
N GLN A 48 -4.09 -8.97 6.41
CA GLN A 48 -3.67 -9.95 5.42
C GLN A 48 -3.99 -9.50 3.99
N LEU A 49 -5.17 -8.91 3.75
CA LEU A 49 -5.53 -8.34 2.45
C LEU A 49 -4.60 -7.20 2.06
N ARG A 50 -4.24 -6.33 3.00
CA ARG A 50 -3.25 -5.27 2.75
C ARG A 50 -1.89 -5.86 2.40
N ALA A 51 -1.41 -6.84 3.15
CA ALA A 51 -0.15 -7.52 2.89
C ALA A 51 -0.12 -8.14 1.47
N ALA A 52 -1.21 -8.80 1.07
CA ALA A 52 -1.36 -9.35 -0.27
C ALA A 52 -1.37 -8.25 -1.36
N SER A 53 -1.94 -7.07 -1.08
CA SER A 53 -1.88 -5.93 -2.00
C SER A 53 -0.45 -5.38 -2.16
N LEU A 54 0.34 -5.33 -1.08
CA LEU A 54 1.75 -4.93 -1.15
C LEU A 54 2.55 -5.93 -2.01
N GLU A 55 2.31 -7.23 -1.82
CA GLU A 55 2.92 -8.28 -2.64
C GLU A 55 2.53 -8.18 -4.11
N ALA A 56 1.23 -8.04 -4.42
CA ALA A 56 0.73 -7.94 -5.79
C ALA A 56 1.31 -6.73 -6.55
N SER A 57 1.67 -5.65 -5.84
CA SER A 57 2.31 -4.49 -6.47
C SER A 57 3.68 -4.80 -7.06
N LEU A 58 4.38 -5.85 -6.59
CA LEU A 58 5.68 -6.25 -7.11
C LEU A 58 5.61 -6.85 -8.52
N THR A 59 4.46 -7.39 -8.90
CA THR A 59 4.24 -8.10 -10.18
C THR A 59 3.29 -7.37 -11.11
N LYS A 60 2.76 -6.20 -10.71
CA LYS A 60 1.83 -5.42 -11.51
C LYS A 60 2.51 -4.89 -12.77
N GLU A 61 1.99 -5.29 -13.94
CA GLU A 61 2.51 -4.85 -15.24
C GLU A 61 2.52 -3.31 -15.37
N GLY A 62 3.54 -2.79 -16.05
CA GLY A 62 3.71 -1.35 -16.25
C GLY A 62 4.13 -0.59 -14.99
N GLN A 63 4.42 -1.28 -13.89
CA GLN A 63 4.91 -0.70 -12.64
C GLN A 63 6.12 -1.48 -12.11
N SER A 64 7.04 -0.79 -11.44
CA SER A 64 8.12 -1.43 -10.71
C SER A 64 8.18 -0.86 -9.30
N TRP A 65 7.67 -1.63 -8.35
CA TRP A 65 7.69 -1.27 -6.93
C TRP A 65 8.94 -1.80 -6.22
N ARG A 66 9.39 -1.05 -5.22
CA ARG A 66 10.49 -1.38 -4.32
C ARG A 66 10.07 -1.09 -2.89
N TYR A 67 10.43 -1.99 -1.98
CA TYR A 67 10.14 -1.86 -0.55
C TYR A 67 11.42 -2.06 0.25
N VAL A 68 11.63 -1.18 1.23
CA VAL A 68 12.76 -1.21 2.17
C VAL A 68 12.20 -1.19 3.58
N LYS A 69 12.73 -2.04 4.44
CA LYS A 69 12.43 -2.08 5.87
C LYS A 69 13.57 -1.47 6.69
N ALA A 70 13.21 -0.79 7.77
CA ALA A 70 14.10 -0.30 8.80
C ALA A 70 14.09 -1.28 9.97
N VAL A 71 15.26 -1.74 10.38
CA VAL A 71 15.44 -2.76 11.41
C VAL A 71 16.31 -2.18 12.54
N ASP A 72 15.90 -2.37 13.78
CA ASP A 72 16.68 -1.94 14.94
C ASP A 72 17.77 -2.96 15.34
N GLY A 73 18.55 -2.64 16.38
CA GLY A 73 19.61 -3.52 16.89
C GLY A 73 19.12 -4.88 17.44
N SER A 74 17.82 -5.07 17.63
CA SER A 74 17.22 -6.35 18.05
C SER A 74 16.75 -7.23 16.89
N GLY A 75 16.78 -6.70 15.65
CA GLY A 75 16.21 -7.38 14.50
C GLY A 75 14.72 -7.08 14.28
N THR A 76 14.14 -6.16 15.05
CA THR A 76 12.73 -5.79 14.93
C THR A 76 12.52 -4.78 13.80
N VAL A 77 11.50 -4.99 12.97
CA VAL A 77 11.10 -4.01 11.94
C VAL A 77 10.40 -2.83 12.61
N VAL A 78 10.98 -1.64 12.50
CA VAL A 78 10.49 -0.41 13.15
C VAL A 78 9.99 0.65 12.16
N GLY A 79 10.13 0.39 10.87
CA GLY A 79 9.66 1.28 9.81
C GLY A 79 9.80 0.62 8.46
N TRP A 80 9.16 1.19 7.44
CA TRP A 80 9.38 0.81 6.06
C TRP A 80 9.03 1.95 5.11
N ALA A 81 9.53 1.85 3.88
CA ALA A 81 9.21 2.74 2.79
C ALA A 81 8.96 1.93 1.52
N GLY A 82 8.02 2.38 0.70
CA GLY A 82 7.70 1.81 -0.59
C GLY A 82 7.61 2.89 -1.65
N TRP A 83 8.14 2.63 -2.83
CA TRP A 83 7.99 3.50 -3.99
C TRP A 83 7.91 2.70 -5.27
N GLY A 84 7.17 3.22 -6.25
CA GLY A 84 6.98 2.60 -7.55
C GLY A 84 7.32 3.56 -8.67
N VAL A 85 7.92 3.03 -9.75
CA VAL A 85 8.02 3.73 -11.03
C VAL A 85 6.95 3.18 -11.95
N VAL A 86 6.08 4.05 -12.48
CA VAL A 86 5.03 3.69 -13.43
C VAL A 86 5.51 4.08 -14.83
N THR A 87 5.54 3.12 -15.76
CA THR A 87 5.88 3.36 -17.16
C THR A 87 4.75 4.08 -17.88
N GLN A 88 5.01 4.68 -19.04
CA GLN A 88 3.97 5.34 -19.83
C GLN A 88 2.82 4.39 -20.19
N GLU A 89 3.14 3.17 -20.62
CA GLU A 89 2.17 2.10 -20.86
C GLU A 89 1.37 1.74 -19.58
N GLY A 90 2.03 1.74 -18.41
CA GLY A 90 1.37 1.55 -17.13
C GLY A 90 0.38 2.68 -16.80
N LYS A 91 0.67 3.92 -17.17
CA LYS A 91 -0.24 5.06 -17.02
C LYS A 91 -1.46 4.92 -17.94
N GLU A 92 -1.25 4.57 -19.20
CA GLU A 92 -2.33 4.37 -20.18
C GLU A 92 -3.27 3.23 -19.75
N LYS A 93 -2.73 2.11 -19.26
CA LYS A 93 -3.52 1.00 -18.70
C LYS A 93 -4.32 1.41 -17.46
N GLU A 94 -3.77 2.26 -16.58
CA GLU A 94 -4.52 2.76 -15.42
C GLU A 94 -5.66 3.72 -15.80
N VAL A 95 -5.48 4.55 -16.83
CA VAL A 95 -6.54 5.43 -17.35
C VAL A 95 -7.69 4.60 -17.90
N VAL A 96 -7.40 3.63 -18.77
CA VAL A 96 -8.43 2.73 -19.35
C VAL A 96 -9.17 1.96 -18.25
N LYS A 97 -8.44 1.48 -17.22
CA LYS A 97 -9.06 0.77 -16.10
C LYS A 97 -9.99 1.68 -15.30
N LYS A 98 -9.60 2.92 -15.02
CA LYS A 98 -10.46 3.90 -14.34
C LYS A 98 -11.70 4.22 -15.16
N GLU A 99 -11.56 4.43 -16.47
CA GLU A 99 -12.69 4.68 -17.37
C GLU A 99 -13.66 3.49 -17.40
N MET A 100 -13.16 2.25 -17.43
CA MET A 100 -14.00 1.05 -17.36
C MET A 100 -14.69 0.90 -15.99
N GLU A 101 -14.00 1.19 -14.88
CA GLU A 101 -14.59 1.16 -13.53
C GLU A 101 -15.66 2.24 -13.36
N GLU A 102 -15.49 3.44 -13.93
CA GLU A 102 -16.51 4.50 -13.95
C GLU A 102 -17.74 4.11 -14.79
N VAL A 103 -17.53 3.50 -15.95
CA VAL A 103 -18.60 2.98 -16.81
C VAL A 103 -19.37 1.84 -16.11
N GLN A 104 -18.66 0.98 -15.38
CA GLN A 104 -19.25 -0.15 -14.66
C GLN A 104 -19.97 0.26 -13.36
N MET A 105 -19.53 1.34 -12.71
CA MET A 105 -20.14 1.88 -11.48
C MET A 105 -21.35 2.81 -11.73
N GLY A 106 -21.72 3.07 -12.99
CA GLY A 106 -22.96 3.78 -13.33
C GLY A 106 -23.13 5.16 -12.68
N ARG A 107 -22.02 5.85 -12.37
CA ARG A 107 -22.03 7.19 -11.78
C ARG A 107 -21.05 8.08 -12.54
N GLY A 108 -21.50 8.54 -13.70
CA GLY A 108 -20.99 9.78 -14.26
C GLY A 108 -21.20 10.91 -13.23
N TRP A 109 -20.14 11.58 -12.86
CA TRP A 109 -20.24 12.85 -12.13
C TRP A 109 -20.90 13.87 -13.07
N GLY A 110 -22.17 14.20 -12.78
CA GLY A 110 -22.86 15.36 -13.34
C GLY A 110 -24.09 15.07 -14.19
N VAL A 111 -25.24 14.87 -13.54
CA VAL A 111 -26.51 15.53 -13.92
C VAL A 111 -27.32 15.71 -12.63
N GLY A 112 -27.60 16.96 -12.28
CA GLY A 112 -28.30 17.35 -11.07
C GLY A 112 -28.23 18.87 -10.89
N ALA A 113 -28.70 19.60 -11.90
CA ALA A 113 -28.92 21.04 -11.84
C ALA A 113 -30.03 21.43 -12.83
N ASP A 114 -31.25 21.01 -12.49
CA ASP A 114 -32.50 21.60 -12.94
C ASP A 114 -33.63 21.21 -11.96
#